data_AF-A0A0M9BIS6-F1
#
_entry.id   AF-A0A0M9BIS6-F1
#
_cell.length_a   1.000
_cell.length_b   1.000
_cell.length_c   1.000
_cell.angle_alpha   90.00
_cell.angle_beta   90.00
_cell.angle_gamma   90.00
#
_symmetry.space_group_name_H-M   'P 1'
#
loop_
_entity.id
_entity.type
_entity.pdbx_description
1 polymer ?
#
loop_
_entity_poly.entity_id
_entity_poly.type
_entity_poly.pdbx_seq_one_letter_code
_entity_poly.pdbx_strand_id
1 'polypeptide(L)'
;MFIYHNPIWRWTINLLYPAIIFVFQSWGPILDSWAVPIVFVALFCFLWSGIKDMFISTGLTWMVAIPSWWYFIELPKPSFGAENFAAHLVLIVPLFIFVALLPQTLILTTRMRIMEYYRQNGN
;
A
#
# COMPACT_ATOMS: atom_id res chain seq x y z
N MET A 1 -18.31 -1.99 -12.75
CA MET A 1 -17.26 -1.40 -13.64
C MET A 1 -17.20 0.13 -13.58
N PHE A 2 -18.34 0.80 -13.43
CA PHE A 2 -18.43 2.27 -13.37
C PHE A 2 -17.61 2.92 -12.23
N ILE A 3 -17.57 2.29 -11.05
CA ILE A 3 -16.85 2.81 -9.86
C ILE A 3 -15.36 3.03 -10.15
N TYR A 4 -14.70 2.11 -10.87
CA TYR A 4 -13.26 2.19 -11.12
C TYR A 4 -12.86 3.25 -12.15
N HIS A 5 -13.80 3.69 -13.00
CA HIS A 5 -13.59 4.80 -13.93
C HIS A 5 -13.83 6.16 -13.28
N ASN A 6 -14.46 6.22 -12.10
CA ASN A 6 -14.74 7.46 -11.41
C ASN A 6 -13.41 8.10 -10.91
N PRO A 7 -13.09 9.34 -11.34
CA PRO A 7 -11.86 10.00 -10.91
C PRO A 7 -11.81 10.24 -9.40
N ILE A 8 -12.95 10.52 -8.76
CA ILE A 8 -13.04 10.75 -7.31
C ILE A 8 -12.62 9.47 -6.58
N TRP A 9 -13.17 8.32 -6.96
CA TRP A 9 -12.82 7.02 -6.37
C TRP A 9 -11.32 6.75 -6.45
N ARG A 10 -10.73 6.95 -7.63
CA ARG A 10 -9.30 6.74 -7.87
C ARG A 10 -8.44 7.59 -6.95
N TRP A 11 -8.74 8.89 -6.86
CA TRP A 11 -8.01 9.81 -5.98
C TRP A 11 -8.20 9.45 -4.51
N THR A 12 -9.42 9.12 -4.09
CA THR A 12 -9.70 8.71 -2.71
C THR A 12 -8.86 7.49 -2.33
N ILE A 13 -8.90 6.41 -3.10
CA ILE A 13 -8.13 5.20 -2.78
C ILE A 13 -6.61 5.48 -2.85
N ASN A 14 -6.16 6.29 -3.81
CA ASN A 14 -4.75 6.59 -3.97
C ASN A 14 -4.14 7.37 -2.80
N LEU A 15 -4.92 8.24 -2.16
CA LEU A 15 -4.51 9.01 -0.99
C LEU A 15 -4.80 8.28 0.32
N LEU A 16 -5.85 7.46 0.36
CA LEU A 16 -6.24 6.73 1.55
C LEU A 16 -5.20 5.65 1.92
N TYR A 17 -4.64 4.96 0.93
CA TYR A 17 -3.60 3.95 1.18
C TYR A 17 -2.38 4.50 1.95
N PRO A 18 -1.65 5.52 1.46
CA PRO A 18 -0.50 6.07 2.19
C PRO A 18 -0.91 6.71 3.53
N ALA A 19 -2.09 7.31 3.63
CA ALA A 19 -2.57 7.89 4.88
C ALA A 19 -2.78 6.82 5.96
N ILE A 20 -3.38 5.68 5.61
CA ILE A 20 -3.58 4.59 6.58
C ILE A 20 -2.25 3.92 6.94
N ILE A 21 -1.33 3.74 5.99
CA ILE A 21 0.01 3.22 6.30
C ILE A 21 0.72 4.12 7.32
N PHE A 22 0.64 5.45 7.16
CA PHE A 22 1.18 6.40 8.13
C PHE A 22 0.58 6.20 9.53
N VAL A 23 -0.74 6.02 9.62
CA VAL A 23 -1.44 5.78 10.90
C VAL A 23 -1.00 4.47 11.52
N PHE A 24 -0.97 3.37 10.75
CA PHE A 24 -0.50 2.08 11.24
C PHE A 24 0.92 2.13 11.79
N GLN A 25 1.81 2.79 11.07
CA GLN A 25 3.20 2.94 11.50
C GLN A 25 3.31 3.79 12.78
N SER A 26 2.39 4.73 12.99
CA SER A 26 2.35 5.58 14.20
C SER A 26 1.79 4.87 15.43
N TRP A 27 1.04 3.78 15.25
CA TRP A 27 0.30 3.07 16.31
C TRP A 27 0.94 1.76 16.76
N GLY A 28 2.25 1.58 16.50
CA GLY A 28 3.16 0.56 17.05
C GLY A 28 2.53 -0.79 17.44
N PRO A 29 1.90 -0.91 18.63
CA PRO A 29 1.30 -2.16 19.13
C PRO A 29 0.20 -2.84 18.27
N ILE A 30 -0.53 -2.13 17.40
CA ILE A 30 -1.55 -2.78 16.54
C ILE A 30 -0.92 -3.71 15.46
N LEU A 31 0.41 -3.64 15.30
CA LEU A 31 1.19 -4.43 14.36
C LEU A 31 1.94 -5.62 15.00
N ASP A 32 1.61 -6.00 16.25
CA ASP A 32 2.14 -7.24 16.84
C ASP A 32 1.78 -8.48 15.99
N SER A 33 0.75 -8.37 15.15
CA SER A 33 0.38 -9.35 14.14
C SER A 33 0.51 -8.81 12.72
N TRP A 34 1.25 -9.53 11.88
CA TRP A 34 1.34 -9.30 10.43
C TRP A 34 0.02 -9.58 9.69
N ALA A 35 -0.96 -10.22 10.33
CA ALA A 35 -2.25 -10.52 9.70
C ALA A 35 -3.02 -9.26 9.30
N VAL A 36 -3.01 -8.22 10.14
CA VAL A 36 -3.72 -6.97 9.88
C VAL A 36 -3.14 -6.24 8.65
N PRO A 37 -1.82 -6.02 8.54
CA PRO A 37 -1.20 -5.50 7.31
C PRO A 37 -1.51 -6.31 6.06
N ILE A 38 -1.46 -7.65 6.15
CA ILE A 38 -1.70 -8.52 4.99
C ILE A 38 -3.14 -8.39 4.49
N VAL A 39 -4.12 -8.46 5.40
CA VAL A 39 -5.54 -8.29 5.05
C VAL A 39 -5.77 -6.90 4.46
N PHE A 40 -5.18 -5.87 5.06
CA PHE A 40 -5.31 -4.50 4.58
C PHE A 40 -4.77 -4.33 3.15
N VAL A 41 -3.58 -4.85 2.89
CA VAL A 41 -2.97 -4.86 1.55
C VAL A 41 -3.88 -5.61 0.56
N ALA A 42 -4.38 -6.77 0.93
CA ALA A 42 -5.27 -7.57 0.09
C ALA A 42 -6.56 -6.80 -0.25
N LEU A 43 -7.16 -6.09 0.71
CA LEU A 43 -8.34 -5.25 0.47
C LEU A 43 -8.06 -4.16 -0.57
N PHE A 44 -6.92 -3.46 -0.46
CA PHE A 44 -6.56 -2.42 -1.42
C PHE A 44 -6.34 -2.95 -2.84
N CYS A 45 -5.88 -4.20 -2.99
CA CYS A 45 -5.85 -4.86 -4.30
C CYS A 45 -7.23 -4.97 -4.98
N PHE A 46 -8.32 -4.98 -4.22
CA PHE A 46 -9.68 -4.94 -4.76
C PHE A 46 -10.22 -3.51 -4.96
N LEU A 47 -9.68 -2.54 -4.23
CA LEU A 47 -10.12 -1.14 -4.29
C LEU A 47 -9.44 -0.34 -5.40
N TRP A 48 -8.19 -0.65 -5.74
CA TRP A 48 -7.47 0.03 -6.82
C TRP A 48 -8.15 -0.17 -8.18
N SER A 49 -8.29 0.92 -8.92
CA SER A 49 -8.85 0.87 -10.29
C SER A 49 -7.91 0.24 -11.31
N GLY A 50 -6.61 0.28 -11.07
CA GLY A 50 -5.63 -0.41 -11.91
C GLY A 50 -4.21 -0.29 -11.40
N ILE A 51 -3.28 -0.91 -12.12
CA ILE A 51 -1.86 -1.00 -11.72
C ILE A 51 -1.23 0.38 -11.56
N LYS A 52 -1.58 1.35 -12.42
CA LYS A 52 -1.08 2.72 -12.31
C LYS A 52 -1.45 3.35 -10.96
N ASP A 53 -2.69 3.16 -10.53
CA ASP A 53 -3.21 3.70 -9.27
C ASP A 53 -2.54 3.03 -8.05
N MET A 54 -2.32 1.72 -8.12
CA MET A 54 -1.50 0.98 -7.15
C MET A 54 -0.08 1.55 -7.06
N PHE A 55 0.62 1.74 -8.19
CA PHE A 55 1.98 2.30 -8.17
C PHE A 55 2.04 3.74 -7.65
N ILE A 56 1.04 4.57 -7.99
CA ILE A 56 0.96 5.94 -7.44
C ILE A 56 0.81 5.88 -5.92
N SER A 57 -0.11 5.05 -5.42
CA SER A 57 -0.36 4.88 -3.98
C SER A 57 0.88 4.38 -3.23
N THR A 58 1.54 3.38 -3.79
CA THR A 58 2.77 2.81 -3.25
C THR A 58 3.92 3.82 -3.29
N GLY A 59 4.06 4.55 -4.40
CA GLY A 59 5.05 5.63 -4.53
C GLY A 59 4.82 6.73 -3.50
N LEU A 60 3.58 7.19 -3.31
CA LEU A 60 3.22 8.16 -2.27
C LEU A 60 3.52 7.62 -0.86
N THR A 61 3.35 6.32 -0.64
CA THR A 61 3.69 5.70 0.65
C THR A 61 5.18 5.81 0.92
N TRP A 62 6.02 5.42 -0.03
CA TRP A 62 7.48 5.44 0.12
C TRP A 62 8.08 6.84 0.08
N MET A 63 7.53 7.76 -0.71
CA MET A 63 8.09 9.10 -0.90
C MET A 63 7.53 10.14 0.04
N VAL A 64 6.33 9.91 0.61
CA VAL A 64 5.64 10.89 1.47
C VAL A 64 5.35 10.30 2.83
N ALA A 65 4.58 9.21 2.92
CA ALA A 65 4.11 8.70 4.20
C ALA A 65 5.26 8.21 5.09
N ILE A 66 6.15 7.38 4.57
CA ILE A 66 7.29 6.83 5.32
C ILE A 66 8.26 7.94 5.77
N PRO A 67 8.73 8.85 4.89
CA PRO A 67 9.57 9.98 5.31
C PRO A 67 8.89 10.90 6.33
N SER A 68 7.59 11.18 6.16
CA SER A 68 6.84 12.00 7.10
C SER A 68 6.73 11.32 8.46
N TRP A 69 6.44 10.01 8.49
CA TRP A 69 6.36 9.25 9.73
C TRP A 69 7.71 9.27 10.45
N TRP A 70 8.78 8.99 9.71
CA TRP A 70 10.13 8.98 10.27
C TRP A 70 10.50 10.35 10.84
N TYR A 71 10.26 11.43 10.10
CA TYR A 71 10.62 12.79 10.54
C TYR A 71 9.78 13.31 11.72
N PHE A 72 8.46 13.09 11.71
CA PHE A 72 7.55 13.67 12.71
C PHE A 72 7.32 12.78 13.93
N ILE A 73 7.42 11.45 13.80
CA ILE A 73 7.06 10.52 14.87
C ILE A 73 8.28 9.83 15.45
N GLU A 74 9.18 9.35 14.60
CA GLU A 74 10.27 8.45 15.03
C GLU A 74 11.54 9.23 15.43
N LEU A 75 11.96 10.21 14.63
CA LEU A 75 13.14 11.05 14.87
C LEU A 75 13.08 11.81 16.22
N PRO A 76 11.94 12.35 16.68
CA PRO A 76 11.86 13.06 17.96
C PRO A 76 11.89 12.14 19.19
N LYS A 77 11.69 10.83 19.01
CA LYS A 77 11.69 9.85 20.11
C LYS A 77 13.10 9.29 20.29
N PRO A 78 13.63 9.21 21.52
CA PRO A 78 14.87 8.49 21.80
C PRO A 78 14.58 6.97 21.74
N SER A 79 14.35 6.46 20.54
CA SER A 79 13.97 5.07 20.31
C SER A 79 14.86 4.44 19.25
N PHE A 80 15.17 3.15 19.43
CA PHE A 80 15.95 2.37 18.48
C PHE A 80 15.26 2.21 17.12
N GLY A 81 13.97 2.50 16.97
CA GLY A 81 13.23 2.24 15.73
C GLY A 81 13.67 3.11 14.56
N ALA A 82 14.02 4.37 14.77
CA ALA A 82 14.52 5.27 13.71
C ALA A 82 15.86 4.79 13.12
N GLU A 83 16.79 4.43 14.01
CA GLU A 83 18.13 3.97 13.66
C GLU A 83 18.06 2.59 13.00
N ASN A 84 17.23 1.70 13.54
CA ASN A 84 17.08 0.34 13.03
C ASN A 84 16.40 0.35 11.64
N PHE A 85 15.40 1.20 11.42
CA PHE A 85 14.78 1.38 10.11
C PHE A 85 15.78 1.92 9.08
N ALA A 86 16.56 2.96 9.43
CA ALA A 86 17.56 3.54 8.54
C ALA A 86 18.67 2.53 8.19
N ALA A 87 19.16 1.77 9.18
CA ALA A 87 20.20 0.77 8.99
C ALA A 87 19.75 -0.40 8.10
N HIS A 88 18.47 -0.77 8.15
CA HIS A 88 17.94 -1.94 7.42
C HIS A 88 17.20 -1.57 6.13
N LEU A 89 17.14 -0.29 5.75
CA LEU A 89 16.40 0.17 4.56
C LEU A 89 16.78 -0.59 3.28
N VAL A 90 18.08 -0.86 3.11
CA VAL A 90 18.62 -1.61 1.96
C VAL A 90 18.08 -3.04 1.88
N LEU A 91 17.70 -3.66 3.00
CA LEU A 91 17.11 -5.00 3.05
C LEU A 91 15.57 -4.94 2.99
N ILE A 92 14.97 -3.92 3.60
CA ILE A 92 13.51 -3.72 3.60
C ILE A 92 13.00 -3.49 2.17
N VAL A 93 13.69 -2.68 1.36
CA VAL A 93 13.23 -2.36 0.00
C VAL A 93 13.12 -3.59 -0.90
N PRO A 94 14.15 -4.46 -1.05
CA PRO A 94 14.01 -5.72 -1.77
C PRO A 94 12.92 -6.62 -1.20
N LEU A 95 12.84 -6.76 0.12
CA LEU A 95 11.82 -7.58 0.76
C LEU A 95 10.41 -7.09 0.41
N PHE A 96 10.20 -5.78 0.45
CA PHE A 96 8.94 -5.15 0.05
C PHE A 96 8.58 -5.47 -1.41
N ILE A 97 9.55 -5.46 -2.32
CA ILE A 97 9.31 -5.80 -3.74
C ILE A 97 8.76 -7.23 -3.86
N PHE A 98 9.41 -8.20 -3.23
CA PHE A 98 9.03 -9.62 -3.37
C PHE A 98 7.81 -10.01 -2.56
N VAL A 99 7.65 -9.49 -1.35
CA VAL A 99 6.62 -9.93 -0.39
C VAL A 99 5.33 -9.09 -0.50
N ALA A 100 5.41 -7.84 -0.94
CA ALA A 100 4.24 -6.98 -1.08
C ALA A 100 3.96 -6.61 -2.54
N LEU A 101 4.90 -5.95 -3.22
CA LEU A 101 4.63 -5.34 -4.53
C LEU A 101 4.30 -6.38 -5.62
N LEU A 102 5.06 -7.48 -5.68
CA LEU A 102 4.80 -8.56 -6.64
C LEU A 102 3.44 -9.23 -6.38
N PRO A 103 3.13 -9.71 -5.16
CA PRO A 103 1.80 -10.24 -4.85
C PRO A 103 0.66 -9.27 -5.14
N GLN A 104 0.80 -7.99 -4.78
CA GLN A 104 -0.19 -6.96 -5.06
C GLN A 104 -0.46 -6.83 -6.57
N THR A 105 0.61 -6.79 -7.36
CA THR A 105 0.52 -6.70 -8.82
C THR A 105 -0.17 -7.92 -9.41
N LEU A 106 0.15 -9.12 -8.93
CA LEU A 106 -0.46 -10.37 -9.39
C LEU A 106 -1.96 -10.44 -9.06
N ILE A 107 -2.35 -10.08 -7.84
CA ILE A 107 -3.76 -10.07 -7.43
C ILE A 107 -4.56 -9.07 -8.28
N LEU A 108 -4.05 -7.84 -8.43
CA LEU A 108 -4.73 -6.79 -9.16
C LEU A 108 -4.83 -7.09 -10.66
N THR A 109 -3.75 -7.58 -11.28
CA THR A 109 -3.77 -8.01 -12.70
C THR A 109 -4.77 -9.13 -12.94
N THR A 110 -4.80 -10.13 -12.05
CA THR A 110 -5.75 -11.25 -12.12
C THR A 110 -7.18 -10.74 -12.02
N ARG A 111 -7.48 -9.90 -11.03
CA ARG A 111 -8.81 -9.27 -10.87
C ARG A 111 -9.23 -8.52 -12.14
N MET A 112 -8.35 -7.68 -12.69
CA MET A 112 -8.66 -6.91 -13.90
C MET A 112 -8.95 -7.83 -15.10
N ARG A 113 -8.17 -8.89 -15.29
CA ARG A 113 -8.42 -9.90 -16.34
C ARG A 113 -9.77 -10.58 -16.16
N ILE A 114 -10.12 -10.97 -14.94
CA ILE A 114 -11.42 -11.59 -14.64
C ILE A 114 -12.56 -10.61 -14.97
N MET A 115 -12.45 -9.35 -14.56
CA MET A 115 -13.47 -8.34 -14.86
C MET A 115 -13.62 -8.06 -16.35
N GLU A 116 -12.50 -8.05 -17.07
CA GLU A 116 -12.50 -7.86 -18.52
C GLU A 116 -13.14 -9.06 -19.24
N TYR A 117 -12.84 -10.28 -18.81
CA TYR A 117 -13.47 -11.49 -19.33
C TYR A 117 -14.99 -11.45 -19.18
N TYR A 118 -15.50 -11.13 -17.98
CA TYR A 118 -16.94 -11.00 -17.75
C TYR A 118 -17.57 -9.81 -18.50
N ARG A 119 -16.82 -8.74 -18.76
CA ARG A 119 -17.30 -7.62 -19.60
C ARG A 119 -17.48 -8.03 -21.05
N GLN A 120 -16.57 -8.85 -21.59
CA GLN A 120 -16.59 -9.28 -22.99
C GLN A 120 -17.59 -10.42 -23.24
N ASN A 121 -17.77 -11.32 -22.27
CA ASN A 121 -18.60 -12.52 -22.42
C ASN A 121 -19.98 -12.40 -21.74
N GLY A 122 -20.26 -11.29 -21.06
CA GLY A 122 -21.52 -11.04 -20.36
C GLY A 122 -22.61 -10.38 -21.21
N ASN A 123 -22.55 -10.52 -22.54
CA ASN A 123 -23.65 -10.18 -23.45
C ASN A 123 -24.70 -11.28 -23.48
#